data_AF-A0A848J6J7-F1
#
_entry.id   AF-A0A848J6J7-F1
#
_cell.length_a   1.000
_cell.length_b   1.000
_cell.length_c   1.000
_cell.angle_alpha   90.00
_cell.angle_beta   90.00
_cell.angle_gamma   90.00
#
_symmetry.space_group_name_H-M   'P 1'
#
loop_
_entity.id
_entity.type
_entity.pdbx_description
1 polymer ?
#
loop_
_entity_poly.entity_id
_entity_poly.type
_entity_poly.pdbx_seq_one_letter_code
_entity_poly.pdbx_strand_id
1 'polypeptide(L)'
;MLVFRIIIVLTCMYALYNILRVDDLLSKIILGLQVLFMGLLVFESPMTKTISFILYSISLILIIIYGMTKIDDGILKKLIMISLAGILLINNIISVLHMPKVMILSKLAVLPIAGVAYLSYKYPTSMRNEFGFLVITSAFALINILSLS
;
A
#
# COMPACT_ATOMS: atom_id res chain seq x y z
N MET A 1 -7.13 2.59 -19.34
CA MET A 1 -8.06 3.19 -18.35
C MET A 1 -9.03 2.20 -17.70
N LEU A 2 -9.72 1.32 -18.45
CA LEU A 2 -10.71 0.39 -17.88
C LEU A 2 -10.10 -0.56 -16.84
N VAL A 3 -8.93 -1.15 -17.14
CA VAL A 3 -8.21 -2.08 -16.24
C VAL A 3 -7.89 -1.44 -14.89
N PHE A 4 -7.42 -0.19 -14.88
CA PHE A 4 -7.14 0.55 -13.64
C PHE A 4 -8.38 0.75 -12.78
N ARG A 5 -9.50 1.12 -13.39
CA ARG A 5 -10.77 1.32 -12.68
C ARG A 5 -11.27 0.00 -12.06
N ILE A 6 -11.12 -1.12 -12.78
CA ILE A 6 -11.48 -2.44 -12.26
C ILE A 6 -10.60 -2.81 -11.05
N ILE A 7 -9.28 -2.63 -11.15
CA ILE A 7 -8.36 -2.93 -10.04
C ILE A 7 -8.70 -2.08 -8.80
N ILE A 8 -8.97 -0.78 -8.97
CA ILE A 8 -9.36 0.11 -7.87
C ILE A 8 -10.66 -0.36 -7.21
N VAL A 9 -11.69 -0.67 -8.00
CA VAL A 9 -12.99 -1.14 -7.46
C VAL A 9 -12.83 -2.44 -6.69
N LEU A 10 -12.13 -3.44 -7.25
CA LEU A 10 -11.86 -4.71 -6.58
C LEU A 10 -11.08 -4.51 -5.28
N THR A 11 -10.09 -3.62 -5.30
CA THR A 11 -9.27 -3.30 -4.12
C THR A 11 -10.11 -2.61 -3.04
N CYS A 12 -11.00 -1.69 -3.41
CA CYS A 12 -11.95 -1.06 -2.47
C CYS A 12 -12.91 -2.07 -1.84
N MET A 13 -13.50 -2.98 -2.64
CA MET A 13 -14.38 -4.02 -2.12
C MET A 13 -13.64 -4.95 -1.14
N TYR A 14 -12.42 -5.34 -1.49
CA TYR A 14 -11.57 -6.17 -0.65
C TYR A 14 -11.18 -5.48 0.66
N ALA A 15 -10.88 -4.18 0.60
CA ALA A 15 -10.53 -3.37 1.76
C ALA A 15 -11.71 -3.21 2.72
N LEU A 16 -12.91 -2.91 2.20
CA LEU A 16 -14.14 -2.83 3.00
C LEU A 16 -14.46 -4.17 3.68
N TYR A 17 -14.31 -5.28 2.95
CA TYR A 17 -14.45 -6.62 3.53
C TYR A 17 -13.46 -6.87 4.67
N ASN A 18 -12.18 -6.49 4.51
CA ASN A 18 -11.17 -6.69 5.54
C ASN A 18 -11.35 -5.80 6.77
N ILE A 19 -11.84 -4.57 6.62
CA ILE A 19 -12.09 -3.66 7.76
C ILE A 19 -12.99 -4.34 8.82
N LEU A 20 -13.96 -5.15 8.39
CA LEU A 20 -14.87 -5.87 9.28
C LEU A 20 -14.23 -7.11 9.93
N ARG A 21 -13.15 -7.64 9.37
CA ARG A 21 -12.52 -8.91 9.76
C ARG A 21 -11.27 -8.75 10.62
N VAL A 22 -10.63 -7.58 10.53
CA VAL A 22 -9.46 -7.22 11.31
C VAL A 22 -9.87 -6.85 12.73
N ASP A 23 -9.12 -7.30 13.74
CA ASP A 23 -9.42 -6.99 15.14
C ASP A 23 -8.63 -5.78 15.64
N ASP A 24 -7.44 -5.56 15.08
CA ASP A 24 -6.49 -4.51 15.47
C ASP A 24 -6.92 -3.11 15.01
N LEU A 25 -6.92 -2.14 15.94
CA LEU A 25 -7.35 -0.76 15.68
C LEU A 25 -6.42 -0.06 14.68
N LEU A 26 -5.10 -0.24 14.81
CA LEU A 26 -4.14 0.45 13.96
C LEU A 26 -4.25 -0.04 12.51
N SER A 27 -4.43 -1.34 12.33
CA SER A 27 -4.69 -1.98 11.04
C SER A 27 -6.01 -1.47 10.41
N LYS A 28 -7.07 -1.26 11.20
CA LYS A 28 -8.32 -0.64 10.72
C LYS A 28 -8.11 0.80 10.27
N ILE A 29 -7.32 1.59 11.01
CA ILE A 29 -7.00 2.97 10.64
C ILE A 29 -6.22 3.01 9.31
N ILE A 30 -5.20 2.16 9.16
CA ILE A 30 -4.44 2.04 7.90
C ILE A 30 -5.38 1.70 6.75
N LEU A 31 -6.21 0.66 6.91
CA LEU A 31 -7.17 0.25 5.90
C LEU A 31 -8.16 1.36 5.55
N GLY A 32 -8.72 2.07 6.55
CA GLY A 32 -9.64 3.17 6.34
C GLY A 32 -9.01 4.32 5.55
N LEU A 33 -7.78 4.69 5.86
CA LEU A 33 -7.02 5.69 5.11
C LEU A 33 -6.79 5.25 3.66
N GLN A 34 -6.46 3.98 3.43
CA GLN A 34 -6.24 3.44 2.09
C GLN A 34 -7.53 3.37 1.26
N VAL A 35 -8.67 3.06 1.89
CA VAL A 35 -9.99 3.12 1.23
C VAL A 35 -10.35 4.54 0.84
N LEU A 36 -10.18 5.50 1.76
CA LEU A 36 -10.44 6.91 1.48
C LEU A 36 -9.57 7.43 0.34
N PHE A 37 -8.28 7.11 0.38
CA PHE A 37 -7.35 7.39 -0.71
C PHE A 37 -7.84 6.85 -2.06
N MET A 38 -8.19 5.56 -2.13
CA MET A 38 -8.63 4.93 -3.38
C MET A 38 -9.95 5.53 -3.89
N GLY A 39 -10.87 5.89 -3.00
CA GLY A 39 -12.11 6.59 -3.38
C GLY A 39 -11.83 7.98 -3.96
N LEU A 40 -10.88 8.71 -3.37
CA LEU A 40 -10.52 10.06 -3.84
C LEU A 40 -9.79 10.06 -5.18
N LEU A 41 -9.09 8.98 -5.55
CA LEU A 41 -8.45 8.83 -6.86
C LEU A 41 -9.42 8.84 -8.05
N VAL A 42 -10.72 8.60 -7.82
CA VAL A 42 -11.74 8.62 -8.88
C VAL A 42 -12.02 10.05 -9.36
N PHE A 43 -11.76 11.06 -8.52
CA PHE A 43 -12.02 12.45 -8.85
C PHE A 43 -10.90 13.07 -9.68
N GLU A 44 -11.26 13.88 -10.67
CA GLU A 44 -10.30 14.49 -11.59
C GLU A 44 -9.64 15.77 -11.02
N SER A 45 -10.26 16.38 -10.00
CA SER A 45 -9.82 17.62 -9.38
C SER A 45 -8.36 17.55 -8.88
N PRO A 46 -7.49 18.51 -9.25
CA PRO A 46 -6.10 18.54 -8.81
C PRO A 46 -5.96 18.55 -7.28
N MET A 47 -6.81 19.31 -6.59
CA MET A 47 -6.79 19.40 -5.12
C MET A 47 -7.11 18.05 -4.48
N THR A 48 -8.09 17.32 -5.01
CA THR A 48 -8.49 16.00 -4.52
C THR A 48 -7.36 14.97 -4.74
N LYS A 49 -6.66 15.05 -5.87
CA LYS A 49 -5.49 14.21 -6.13
C LYS A 49 -4.36 14.46 -5.13
N THR A 50 -4.08 15.72 -4.79
CA THR A 50 -3.08 16.05 -3.76
C THR A 50 -3.47 15.48 -2.40
N ILE A 51 -4.73 15.64 -1.99
CA ILE A 51 -5.23 15.07 -0.73
C ILE A 51 -5.11 13.54 -0.73
N SER A 52 -5.48 12.88 -1.83
CA SER A 52 -5.35 11.43 -1.96
C SER A 52 -3.90 10.97 -1.80
N PHE A 53 -2.95 11.70 -2.38
CA PHE A 53 -1.53 11.38 -2.28
C PHE A 53 -0.98 11.54 -0.86
N ILE A 54 -1.43 12.58 -0.14
CA ILE A 54 -1.09 12.79 1.27
C ILE A 54 -1.63 11.64 2.12
N LEU A 55 -2.90 11.26 1.96
CA LEU A 55 -3.51 10.14 2.69
C LEU A 55 -2.77 8.83 2.45
N TYR A 56 -2.39 8.55 1.20
CA TYR A 56 -1.59 7.38 0.87
C TYR A 56 -0.23 7.41 1.57
N SER A 57 0.46 8.55 1.57
CA SER A 57 1.76 8.69 2.23
C SER A 57 1.67 8.52 3.75
N ILE A 58 0.62 9.05 4.39
CA ILE A 58 0.33 8.83 5.81
C ILE A 58 0.11 7.33 6.09
N SER A 59 -0.65 6.64 5.22
CA SER A 59 -0.89 5.21 5.39
C SER A 59 0.41 4.38 5.33
N LEU A 60 1.36 4.75 4.46
CA LEU A 60 2.66 4.09 4.36
C LEU A 60 3.50 4.30 5.63
N ILE A 61 3.49 5.52 6.19
CA ILE A 61 4.16 5.82 7.45
C ILE A 61 3.57 4.97 8.58
N LEU A 62 2.24 4.86 8.65
CA LEU A 62 1.57 4.04 9.65
C LEU A 62 1.90 2.55 9.50
N ILE A 63 2.09 2.04 8.28
CA ILE A 63 2.55 0.65 8.05
C ILE A 63 3.97 0.45 8.60
N ILE A 64 4.87 1.43 8.41
CA ILE A 64 6.22 1.37 8.98
C ILE A 64 6.15 1.35 10.51
N ILE A 65 5.36 2.24 11.11
CA ILE A 65 5.14 2.28 12.56
C ILE A 65 4.56 0.94 13.05
N TYR A 66 3.54 0.40 12.37
CA TYR A 66 2.96 -0.91 12.68
C TYR A 66 4.02 -2.03 12.69
N GLY A 67 4.87 -2.08 11.66
CA GLY A 67 5.94 -3.06 11.56
C GLY A 67 6.98 -2.95 12.68
N MET A 68 7.20 -1.74 13.22
CA MET A 68 8.11 -1.50 14.34
C MET A 68 7.48 -1.83 15.70
N THR A 69 6.17 -1.61 15.88
CA THR A 69 5.49 -1.79 17.18
C THR A 69 5.13 -3.24 17.51
N LYS A 70 5.02 -4.12 16.51
CA LYS A 70 4.68 -5.54 16.70
C LYS A 70 5.85 -6.37 17.22
N ILE A 71 6.17 -6.29 18.51
CA ILE A 71 7.36 -6.93 19.12
C ILE A 71 7.47 -8.44 18.82
N ASP A 72 6.37 -9.18 18.81
CA ASP A 72 6.35 -10.66 18.66
C ASP A 72 6.47 -11.19 17.23
N ASP A 73 6.42 -10.33 16.22
CA ASP A 73 6.59 -10.78 14.83
C ASP A 73 8.07 -11.06 14.51
N GLY A 74 8.32 -12.17 13.81
CA GLY A 74 9.66 -12.55 13.38
C GLY A 74 10.34 -11.43 12.58
N ILE A 75 11.64 -11.22 12.84
CA ILE A 75 12.45 -10.10 12.30
C ILE A 75 12.31 -9.96 10.77
N LEU A 76 12.27 -11.09 10.06
CA LEU A 76 12.12 -11.12 8.60
C LEU A 76 10.77 -10.52 8.13
N LYS A 77 9.66 -10.83 8.81
CA LYS A 77 8.32 -10.29 8.47
C LYS A 77 8.32 -8.77 8.58
N LYS A 78 8.86 -8.25 9.68
CA LYS A 78 8.99 -6.80 9.93
C LYS A 78 9.81 -6.10 8.87
N LEU A 79 11.00 -6.63 8.58
CA LEU A 79 11.90 -6.06 7.59
C LEU A 79 11.25 -5.99 6.21
N ILE A 80 10.54 -7.06 5.81
CA ILE A 80 9.80 -7.07 4.55
C ILE A 80 8.75 -5.96 4.58
N MET A 81 7.83 -5.96 5.55
CA MET A 81 6.77 -4.93 5.63
C MET A 81 7.29 -3.49 5.61
N ILE A 82 8.31 -3.19 6.43
CA ILE A 82 8.94 -1.87 6.50
C ILE A 82 9.59 -1.51 5.16
N SER A 83 10.30 -2.45 4.53
CA SER A 83 10.93 -2.22 3.23
C SER A 83 9.90 -1.96 2.13
N LEU A 84 8.77 -2.68 2.12
CA LEU A 84 7.71 -2.48 1.12
C LEU A 84 7.11 -1.07 1.23
N ALA A 85 6.75 -0.66 2.44
CA ALA A 85 6.20 0.66 2.68
C ALA A 85 7.23 1.77 2.43
N GLY A 86 8.49 1.55 2.84
CA GLY A 86 9.59 2.48 2.66
C GLY A 86 9.93 2.73 1.19
N ILE A 87 10.00 1.68 0.35
CA ILE A 87 10.25 1.81 -1.09
C ILE A 87 9.18 2.68 -1.75
N LEU A 88 7.91 2.42 -1.43
CA LEU A 88 6.78 3.18 -2.00
C LEU A 88 6.75 4.63 -1.49
N LEU A 89 7.13 4.86 -0.24
CA LEU A 89 7.21 6.20 0.34
C LEU A 89 8.35 7.02 -0.31
N ILE A 90 9.51 6.41 -0.51
CA ILE A 90 10.63 7.05 -1.21
C ILE A 90 10.22 7.39 -2.66
N ASN A 91 9.52 6.47 -3.34
CA ASN A 91 9.02 6.72 -4.69
C ASN A 91 8.06 7.92 -4.74
N ASN A 92 7.15 8.02 -3.76
CA ASN A 92 6.25 9.16 -3.62
C ASN A 92 7.04 10.47 -3.45
N ILE A 93 8.02 10.52 -2.55
CA ILE A 93 8.84 11.72 -2.30
C ILE A 93 9.59 12.15 -3.56
N ILE A 94 10.22 11.19 -4.26
CA ILE A 94 10.97 11.46 -5.49
C ILE A 94 10.06 12.00 -6.60
N SER A 95 8.83 11.47 -6.71
CA SER A 95 7.83 11.97 -7.65
C SER A 95 7.47 13.44 -7.39
N VAL A 96 7.35 13.85 -6.13
CA VAL A 96 7.06 15.25 -5.77
C VAL A 96 8.25 16.16 -6.11
N LEU A 97 9.48 15.67 -5.93
CA LEU A 97 10.70 16.42 -6.21
C LEU A 97 11.08 16.47 -7.70
N HIS A 98 10.24 15.93 -8.60
CA HIS A 98 10.46 15.91 -10.05
C HIS A 98 11.85 15.37 -10.47
N MET A 99 12.42 14.45 -9.68
CA MET A 99 13.76 13.92 -9.95
C MET A 99 13.73 12.87 -11.07
N PRO A 100 14.66 12.91 -12.05
CA PRO A 100 14.61 12.07 -13.26
C PRO A 100 14.93 10.57 -13.05
N LYS A 101 15.21 10.11 -11.82
CA LYS A 101 15.51 8.69 -11.51
C LYS A 101 14.28 7.79 -11.38
N VAL A 102 13.13 8.21 -11.93
CA VAL A 102 11.82 7.53 -11.80
C VAL A 102 11.84 6.08 -12.35
N MET A 103 12.66 5.80 -13.38
CA MET A 103 12.65 4.52 -14.09
C MET A 103 13.26 3.33 -13.31
N ILE A 104 14.17 3.58 -12.37
CA ILE A 104 14.75 2.52 -11.52
C ILE A 104 13.82 2.22 -10.34
N LEU A 105 13.21 3.25 -9.76
CA LEU A 105 12.28 3.10 -8.63
C LEU A 105 10.95 2.45 -9.01
N SER A 106 10.48 2.67 -10.23
CA SER A 106 9.29 1.97 -10.73
C SER A 106 9.48 0.47 -10.89
N LYS A 107 10.69 0.00 -11.22
CA LYS A 107 11.02 -1.44 -11.21
C LYS A 107 11.06 -2.01 -9.79
N LEU A 108 11.44 -1.19 -8.80
CA LEU A 108 11.41 -1.58 -7.39
C LEU A 108 9.98 -1.72 -6.85
N ALA A 109 8.96 -1.19 -7.52
CA ALA A 109 7.55 -1.39 -7.15
C ALA A 109 7.08 -2.85 -7.33
N VAL A 110 7.86 -3.71 -8.01
CA VAL A 110 7.61 -5.17 -8.06
C VAL A 110 7.88 -5.81 -6.69
N LEU A 111 8.77 -5.25 -5.88
CA LEU A 111 9.13 -5.78 -4.56
C LEU A 111 7.93 -5.82 -3.60
N PRO A 112 7.09 -4.78 -3.47
CA PRO A 112 5.80 -4.87 -2.78
C PRO A 112 4.96 -6.09 -3.14
N ILE A 113 4.79 -6.35 -4.44
CA ILE A 113 3.96 -7.47 -4.93
C ILE A 113 4.58 -8.81 -4.52
N ALA A 114 5.88 -9.00 -4.80
CA ALA A 114 6.60 -10.21 -4.45
C ALA A 114 6.69 -10.44 -2.93
N GLY A 115 6.89 -9.36 -2.16
CA GLY A 115 6.98 -9.39 -0.71
C GLY A 115 5.66 -9.81 -0.06
N VAL A 116 4.52 -9.29 -0.55
CA VAL A 116 3.22 -9.72 -0.06
C VAL A 116 2.92 -11.16 -0.44
N ALA A 117 3.25 -11.60 -1.65
CA ALA A 117 3.13 -13.00 -2.05
C ALA A 117 3.95 -13.93 -1.14
N TYR A 118 5.21 -13.58 -0.88
CA TYR A 118 6.10 -14.33 0.01
C TYR A 118 5.57 -14.40 1.43
N LEU A 119 5.16 -13.27 2.02
CA LEU A 119 4.63 -13.23 3.37
C LEU A 119 3.35 -14.04 3.50
N SER A 120 2.50 -14.03 2.48
CA SER A 120 1.24 -14.78 2.48
C SER A 120 1.47 -16.30 2.42
N TYR A 121 2.48 -16.72 1.66
CA TYR A 121 2.89 -18.13 1.60
C TYR A 121 3.53 -18.60 2.92
N LYS A 122 4.43 -17.80 3.50
CA LYS A 122 5.23 -18.20 4.68
C LYS A 122 4.51 -18.00 6.01
N TYR A 123 3.62 -17.01 6.11
CA TYR A 123 2.97 -16.58 7.35
C TYR A 123 1.44 -16.45 7.24
N PRO A 124 0.70 -17.46 6.73
CA PRO A 124 -0.72 -17.32 6.42
C PRO A 124 -1.61 -16.99 7.63
N THR A 125 -1.26 -17.50 8.83
CA THR A 125 -2.08 -17.31 10.04
C THR A 125 -1.76 -16.04 10.81
N SER A 126 -0.49 -15.58 10.82
CA SER A 126 -0.07 -14.37 11.53
C SER A 126 -0.23 -13.09 10.72
N MET A 127 -0.73 -13.18 9.49
CA MET A 127 -0.97 -12.05 8.57
C MET A 127 -2.41 -11.55 8.59
N ARG A 128 -3.30 -12.09 9.44
CA ARG A 128 -4.74 -11.78 9.39
C ARG A 128 -5.04 -10.27 9.46
N ASN A 129 -4.28 -9.50 10.24
CA ASN A 129 -4.50 -8.08 10.41
C ASN A 129 -3.77 -7.24 9.34
N GLU A 130 -2.66 -7.76 8.83
CA GLU A 130 -1.76 -7.09 7.90
C GLU A 130 -2.14 -7.26 6.44
N PHE A 131 -2.71 -8.43 6.13
CA PHE A 131 -2.91 -8.87 4.76
C PHE A 131 -3.79 -7.90 3.98
N GLY A 132 -4.81 -7.32 4.62
CA GLY A 132 -5.67 -6.31 4.01
C GLY A 132 -4.88 -5.12 3.45
N PHE A 133 -4.13 -4.42 4.30
CA PHE A 133 -3.43 -3.20 3.87
C PHE A 133 -2.22 -3.51 2.99
N LEU A 134 -1.57 -4.66 3.18
CA LEU A 134 -0.46 -5.11 2.34
C LEU A 134 -0.91 -5.40 0.89
N VAL A 135 -2.07 -6.03 0.72
CA VAL A 135 -2.66 -6.28 -0.60
C VAL A 135 -3.01 -4.97 -1.31
N ILE A 136 -3.62 -4.00 -0.61
CA ILE A 136 -3.94 -2.70 -1.21
C ILE A 136 -2.68 -1.96 -1.64
N THR A 137 -1.65 -1.99 -0.79
CA THR A 137 -0.33 -1.41 -1.09
C THR A 137 0.29 -2.03 -2.33
N SER A 138 0.17 -3.35 -2.49
CA SER A 138 0.66 -4.09 -3.65
C SER A 138 -0.14 -3.82 -4.92
N ALA A 139 -1.47 -3.69 -4.80
CA ALA A 139 -2.34 -3.31 -5.91
C ALA A 139 -1.97 -1.91 -6.43
N PHE A 140 -1.67 -0.96 -5.53
CA PHE A 140 -1.23 0.36 -5.94
C PHE A 140 0.17 0.35 -6.58
N ALA A 141 1.09 -0.47 -6.07
CA ALA A 141 2.39 -0.68 -6.70
C ALA A 141 2.24 -1.23 -8.13
N LEU A 142 1.32 -2.17 -8.35
CA LEU A 142 0.98 -2.71 -9.67
C LEU A 142 0.41 -1.63 -10.60
N ILE A 143 -0.50 -0.79 -10.10
CA ILE A 143 -1.06 0.35 -10.86
C ILE A 143 0.08 1.27 -11.33
N ASN A 144 1.02 1.61 -10.45
CA ASN A 144 2.15 2.46 -10.82
C ASN A 144 3.02 1.83 -11.92
N ILE A 145 3.30 0.53 -11.86
CA ILE A 145 4.05 -0.19 -12.90
C ILE A 145 3.30 -0.12 -14.24
N LEU A 146 2.02 -0.47 -14.24
CA LEU A 146 1.19 -0.49 -15.45
C LEU A 146 0.96 0.90 -16.05
N SER A 147 1.08 1.97 -15.25
CA SER A 147 0.94 3.34 -15.75
C SER A 147 2.18 3.85 -16.49
N LEU A 148 3.32 3.16 -16.35
CA LEU A 148 4.60 3.52 -16.96
C LEU A 148 4.91 2.74 -18.24
N SER A 149 4.14 1.68 -18.52
CA SER A 149 4.20 0.85 -19.74
C SER A 149 3.19 1.33 -20.78
#